data_AF-A0A9P5EVS3-F1
#
_entry.id   AF-A0A9P5EVS3-F1
#
_cell.length_a   1.000
_cell.length_b   1.000
_cell.length_c   1.000
_cell.angle_alpha   90.00
_cell.angle_beta   90.00
_cell.angle_gamma   90.00
#
_symmetry.space_group_name_H-M   'P 1'
#
loop_
_entity.id
_entity.type
_entity.pdbx_description
1 polymer ?
#
loop_
_entity_poly.entity_id
_entity_poly.type
_entity_poly.pdbx_seq_one_letter_code
_entity_poly.pdbx_strand_id
1 'polypeptide(L)'
;MPTSPLPRLLLMGLFVVHAMAGNCCWRDSWGNSLQDTGYGNRNYNYDTLWLTWDEPAQIVRCGLSGNFQPGTKCSSATFKDENGNLQALTNITFGSDPQPFQFRIGINPGSCDPLPNEKVVTGWEGWGVFMWEGHEFATEPLELCNTDHSA
;
A
#
# COMPACT_ATOMS: atom_id res chain seq x y z
N MET A 1 -4.22 2.80 -70.41
CA MET A 1 -3.84 3.30 -69.08
C MET A 1 -4.21 2.23 -68.06
N PRO A 2 -3.26 1.54 -67.42
CA PRO A 2 -3.57 0.55 -66.40
C PRO A 2 -3.58 1.23 -65.01
N THR A 3 -4.68 1.07 -64.28
CA THR A 3 -4.80 1.45 -62.87
C THR A 3 -4.31 0.29 -62.00
N SER A 4 -3.16 0.48 -61.35
CA SER A 4 -2.65 -0.45 -60.33
C SER A 4 -3.50 -0.40 -59.05
N PRO A 5 -3.82 -1.54 -58.41
CA PRO A 5 -4.35 -1.54 -57.06
C PRO A 5 -3.20 -1.58 -56.04
N LEU A 6 -3.19 -0.62 -55.11
CA LEU A 6 -2.32 -0.63 -53.93
C LEU A 6 -2.77 -1.70 -52.92
N PRO A 7 -1.87 -2.47 -52.31
CA PRO A 7 -2.23 -3.41 -51.26
C PRO A 7 -2.44 -2.66 -49.94
N ARG A 8 -3.63 -2.77 -49.36
CA ARG A 8 -3.89 -2.34 -47.97
C ARG A 8 -3.20 -3.31 -47.01
N LEU A 9 -2.06 -2.92 -46.46
CA LEU A 9 -1.47 -3.60 -45.30
C LEU A 9 -2.35 -3.32 -44.07
N LEU A 10 -3.04 -4.36 -43.58
CA LEU A 10 -3.70 -4.35 -42.28
C LEU A 10 -2.63 -4.60 -41.20
N LEU A 11 -2.20 -3.53 -40.52
CA LEU A 11 -1.40 -3.64 -39.30
C LEU A 11 -2.33 -4.11 -38.17
N MET A 12 -2.35 -5.42 -37.91
CA MET A 12 -2.86 -5.94 -36.65
C MET A 12 -1.84 -5.62 -35.56
N GLY A 13 -2.08 -4.55 -34.81
CA GLY A 13 -1.35 -4.27 -33.58
C GLY A 13 -1.63 -5.36 -32.56
N LEU A 14 -0.63 -6.20 -32.28
CA LEU A 14 -0.61 -7.09 -31.13
C LEU A 14 -0.55 -6.22 -29.88
N PHE A 15 -1.71 -5.97 -29.27
CA PHE A 15 -1.77 -5.47 -27.91
C PHE A 15 -1.23 -6.58 -27.00
N VAL A 16 0.01 -6.40 -26.51
CA VAL A 16 0.54 -7.25 -25.45
C VAL A 16 -0.24 -6.91 -24.18
N VAL A 17 -1.26 -7.71 -23.90
CA VAL A 17 -1.93 -7.72 -22.60
C VAL A 17 -0.89 -8.27 -21.62
N HIS A 18 -0.11 -7.37 -21.01
CA HIS A 18 0.66 -7.74 -19.84
C HIS A 18 -0.35 -8.20 -18.81
N ALA A 19 -0.22 -9.45 -18.35
CA ALA A 19 -0.94 -9.93 -17.19
C ALA A 19 -0.43 -9.10 -16.00
N MET A 20 -1.11 -7.98 -15.75
CA MET A 20 -0.95 -7.17 -14.55
C MET A 20 -1.17 -8.11 -13.37
N ALA A 21 -0.26 -8.12 -12.38
CA ALA A 21 -0.66 -8.75 -11.13
C ALA A 21 -1.88 -8.03 -10.59
N GLY A 22 -2.75 -8.81 -9.96
CA GLY A 22 -3.93 -8.25 -9.31
C GLY A 22 -3.55 -7.22 -8.27
N ASN A 23 -4.54 -6.41 -7.91
CA ASN A 23 -4.46 -5.51 -6.78
C ASN A 23 -3.89 -6.21 -5.54
N CYS A 24 -3.06 -5.52 -4.76
CA CYS A 24 -2.38 -6.08 -3.60
C CYS A 24 -2.94 -5.48 -2.30
N CYS A 25 -2.83 -6.26 -1.23
CA CYS A 25 -3.16 -5.83 0.12
C CYS A 25 -1.96 -6.07 1.02
N TRP A 26 -1.58 -5.05 1.79
CA TRP A 26 -0.57 -5.15 2.83
C TRP A 26 -1.14 -4.65 4.15
N ARG A 27 -0.65 -5.26 5.22
CA ARG A 27 -0.95 -4.90 6.59
C ARG A 27 0.34 -4.49 7.28
N ASP A 28 0.32 -3.37 7.98
CA ASP A 28 1.29 -3.04 9.01
C ASP A 28 0.55 -2.90 10.34
N SER A 29 0.84 -3.78 11.29
CA SER A 29 0.19 -3.78 12.60
C SER A 29 1.18 -3.44 13.71
N TRP A 30 0.76 -2.57 14.63
CA TRP A 30 1.51 -2.16 15.81
C TRP A 30 0.58 -2.14 17.03
N GLY A 31 1.18 -2.15 18.22
CA GLY A 31 0.42 -2.15 19.46
C GLY A 31 1.13 -2.96 20.53
N ASN A 32 1.18 -2.40 21.73
CA ASN A 32 1.95 -2.95 22.83
C ASN A 32 1.37 -4.29 23.31
N SER A 33 2.26 -5.27 23.45
CA SER A 33 2.22 -6.32 24.45
C SER A 33 1.41 -5.87 25.69
N LEU A 34 0.33 -6.60 26.02
CA LEU A 34 -0.40 -6.52 27.29
C LEU A 34 -1.06 -5.15 27.61
N GLN A 35 -2.20 -4.85 26.98
CA GLN A 35 -3.30 -4.28 27.79
C GLN A 35 -3.82 -5.43 28.67
N ASP A 36 -3.24 -5.57 29.86
CA ASP A 36 -3.82 -6.43 30.90
C ASP A 36 -5.14 -5.80 31.35
N THR A 37 -6.25 -6.19 30.71
CA THR A 37 -7.60 -5.78 31.12
C THR A 37 -8.09 -6.54 32.35
N GLY A 38 -7.20 -7.19 33.12
CA GLY A 38 -7.52 -7.80 34.42
C GLY A 38 -8.56 -8.93 34.38
N TYR A 39 -8.96 -9.36 33.19
CA TYR A 39 -9.95 -10.40 32.95
C TYR A 39 -9.47 -11.18 31.73
N GLY A 40 -9.30 -12.50 31.89
CA GLY A 40 -8.61 -13.39 30.97
C GLY A 40 -9.28 -13.61 29.61
N ASN A 41 -9.46 -12.54 28.84
CA ASN A 41 -9.84 -12.56 27.43
C ASN A 41 -8.80 -11.75 26.66
N ARG A 42 -7.81 -12.44 26.08
CA ARG A 42 -6.72 -11.83 25.30
C ARG A 42 -7.25 -11.40 23.94
N ASN A 43 -8.03 -10.32 23.89
CA ASN A 43 -8.24 -9.60 22.64
C ASN A 43 -7.02 -8.70 22.44
N TYR A 44 -6.12 -9.11 21.56
CA TYR A 44 -5.07 -8.24 21.08
C TYR A 44 -5.74 -7.15 20.23
N ASN A 45 -5.89 -5.94 20.78
CA ASN A 45 -6.25 -4.77 19.99
C ASN A 45 -4.97 -4.29 19.30
N TYR A 46 -4.68 -4.83 18.11
CA TYR A 46 -3.63 -4.28 17.26
C TYR A 46 -4.19 -3.12 16.47
N ASP A 47 -3.51 -1.98 16.54
CA ASP A 47 -3.73 -0.89 15.62
C ASP A 47 -3.05 -1.25 14.30
N THR A 48 -3.72 -1.00 13.19
CA THR A 48 -3.31 -1.54 11.90
C THR A 48 -3.51 -0.53 10.80
N LEU A 49 -2.47 -0.37 9.98
CA LEU A 49 -2.49 0.27 8.68
C LEU A 49 -2.72 -0.78 7.60
N TRP A 50 -3.73 -0.56 6.79
CA TRP A 50 -3.99 -1.31 5.56
C TRP A 50 -3.52 -0.49 4.37
N LEU A 51 -2.82 -1.11 3.44
CA LEU A 51 -2.40 -0.50 2.18
C LEU A 51 -2.94 -1.34 1.03
N THR A 52 -3.74 -0.74 0.15
CA THR A 52 -4.30 -1.39 -1.02
C THR A 52 -3.70 -0.80 -2.28
N TRP A 53 -3.03 -1.63 -3.06
CA TRP A 53 -2.53 -1.27 -4.38
C TRP A 53 -3.60 -1.51 -5.44
N ASP A 54 -3.97 -0.44 -6.14
CA ASP A 54 -4.80 -0.49 -7.34
C ASP A 54 -3.87 -0.41 -8.57
N GLU A 55 -3.57 -1.55 -9.16
CA GLU A 55 -2.64 -1.66 -10.29
C GLU A 55 -3.16 -0.91 -11.53
N PRO A 56 -4.45 -1.02 -11.94
CA PRO A 56 -4.99 -0.21 -13.04
C PRO A 56 -4.89 1.30 -12.82
N ALA A 57 -5.18 1.79 -11.61
CA ALA A 57 -5.13 3.22 -11.29
C ALA A 57 -3.71 3.70 -10.95
N GLN A 58 -2.78 2.78 -10.71
CA GLN A 58 -1.42 3.03 -10.24
C GLN A 58 -1.37 3.85 -8.94
N ILE A 59 -2.26 3.55 -7.98
CA ILE A 59 -2.34 4.25 -6.69
C ILE A 59 -2.35 3.27 -5.52
N VAL A 60 -1.75 3.70 -4.40
CA VAL A 60 -1.97 3.08 -3.10
C VAL A 60 -3.04 3.86 -2.35
N ARG A 61 -4.02 3.14 -1.81
CA ARG A 61 -4.99 3.64 -0.84
C ARG A 61 -4.60 3.13 0.54
N CYS A 62 -4.93 3.89 1.57
CA CYS A 62 -4.69 3.47 2.95
C CYS A 62 -6.00 3.35 3.72
N GLY A 63 -5.92 2.52 4.76
CA GLY A 63 -6.98 2.26 5.71
C GLY A 63 -6.45 2.11 7.12
N LEU A 64 -7.29 2.35 8.11
CA LEU A 64 -6.93 2.20 9.51
C LEU A 64 -7.96 1.35 10.23
N SER A 65 -7.50 0.34 10.96
CA SER A 65 -8.34 -0.46 11.87
C SER A 65 -7.69 -0.55 13.24
N GLY A 66 -8.47 -0.37 14.30
CA GLY A 66 -7.93 -0.27 15.66
C GLY A 66 -8.80 0.64 16.53
N ASN A 67 -8.29 1.00 17.70
CA ASN A 67 -9.00 1.91 18.62
C ASN A 67 -8.38 3.31 18.56
N PHE A 68 -8.68 4.02 17.49
CA PHE A 68 -8.11 5.35 17.25
C PHE A 68 -8.96 6.48 17.83
N GLN A 69 -8.28 7.54 18.27
CA GLN A 69 -8.96 8.77 18.66
C GLN A 69 -9.69 9.40 17.46
N PRO A 70 -10.86 10.05 17.65
CA PRO A 70 -11.54 10.79 16.59
C PRO A 70 -10.62 11.82 15.91
N GLY A 71 -10.69 11.90 14.58
CA GLY A 71 -9.82 12.76 13.78
C GLY A 71 -8.58 12.05 13.22
N THR A 72 -8.30 10.83 13.70
CA THR A 72 -7.26 9.98 13.12
C THR A 72 -7.58 9.67 11.66
N LYS A 73 -6.59 9.82 10.78
CA LYS A 73 -6.73 9.62 9.33
C LYS A 73 -5.41 9.21 8.73
N CYS A 74 -5.49 8.56 7.58
CA CYS A 74 -4.34 8.29 6.74
C CYS A 74 -4.52 8.93 5.37
N SER A 75 -3.41 9.16 4.67
CA SER A 75 -3.40 9.54 3.25
C SER A 75 -2.16 8.97 2.58
N SER A 76 -2.28 8.52 1.35
CA SER A 76 -1.15 7.94 0.60
C SER A 76 -0.91 8.71 -0.68
N ALA A 77 0.36 8.81 -1.07
CA ALA A 77 0.79 9.34 -2.35
C ALA A 77 1.73 8.35 -3.03
N THR A 78 1.42 7.99 -4.27
CA THR A 78 2.25 7.11 -5.10
C THR A 78 3.10 7.95 -6.06
N PHE A 79 4.38 7.62 -6.18
CA PHE A 79 5.33 8.33 -7.04
C PHE A 79 6.52 7.43 -7.39
N LYS A 80 7.34 7.88 -8.34
CA LYS A 80 8.61 7.23 -8.67
C LYS A 80 9.77 8.01 -8.04
N ASP A 81 10.78 7.32 -7.53
CA ASP A 81 12.04 7.95 -7.14
C ASP A 81 12.89 8.32 -8.37
N GLU A 82 14.08 8.88 -8.11
CA GLU A 82 15.04 9.28 -9.15
C GLU A 82 15.53 8.08 -10.01
N ASN A 83 15.45 6.87 -9.47
CA ASN A 83 15.83 5.63 -10.15
C ASN A 83 14.65 4.98 -10.90
N GLY A 84 13.47 5.59 -10.86
CA GLY A 84 12.25 5.08 -11.46
C GLY A 84 11.56 3.97 -10.66
N ASN A 85 12.00 3.69 -9.44
CA ASN A 85 11.35 2.72 -8.55
C ASN A 85 10.00 3.28 -8.10
N LEU A 86 8.95 2.50 -8.30
CA LEU A 86 7.61 2.87 -7.86
C LEU A 86 7.48 2.67 -6.35
N GLN A 87 6.94 3.66 -5.66
CA GLN A 87 6.75 3.62 -4.22
C GLN A 87 5.53 4.44 -3.80
N ALA A 88 5.04 4.17 -2.60
CA ALA A 88 4.05 5.02 -1.95
C ALA A 88 4.55 5.48 -0.58
N LEU A 89 4.20 6.72 -0.24
CA LEU A 89 4.39 7.28 1.09
C LEU A 89 3.02 7.52 1.71
N THR A 90 2.77 6.87 2.84
CA THR A 90 1.53 6.98 3.60
C THR A 90 1.78 7.80 4.85
N ASN A 91 1.01 8.87 5.01
CA ASN A 91 1.00 9.72 6.19
C ASN A 91 -0.16 9.33 7.09
N ILE A 92 0.09 9.16 8.38
CA ILE A 92 -0.93 8.93 9.41
C ILE A 92 -0.85 10.06 10.43
N THR A 93 -1.97 10.73 10.67
CA THR A 93 -2.11 11.71 11.76
C THR A 93 -3.08 11.16 12.79
N PHE A 94 -2.72 11.20 14.07
CA PHE A 94 -3.55 10.68 15.15
C PHE A 94 -4.30 11.80 15.88
N GLY A 95 -5.61 11.64 16.04
CA GLY A 95 -6.46 12.62 16.72
C GLY A 95 -6.39 14.02 16.07
N SER A 96 -6.07 15.02 16.88
CA SER A 96 -5.89 16.41 16.44
C SER A 96 -4.43 16.80 16.18
N ASP A 97 -3.48 15.88 16.32
CA ASP A 97 -2.06 16.17 16.09
C ASP A 97 -1.81 16.39 14.59
N PRO A 98 -1.31 17.56 14.17
CA PRO A 98 -1.02 17.82 12.77
C PRO A 98 0.24 17.10 12.27
N GLN A 99 1.10 16.56 13.14
CA GLN A 99 2.35 15.95 12.75
C GLN A 99 2.12 14.51 12.22
N PRO A 100 2.40 14.24 10.94
CA PRO A 100 2.19 12.91 10.38
C PRO A 100 3.35 11.96 10.70
N PHE A 101 3.00 10.72 10.97
CA PHE A 101 3.93 9.58 10.90
C PHE A 101 3.91 8.98 9.50
N GLN A 102 5.06 8.50 9.04
CA GLN A 102 5.25 8.14 7.64
C GLN A 102 5.60 6.66 7.50
N PHE A 103 4.86 5.96 6.65
CA PHE A 103 5.16 4.59 6.24
C PHE A 103 5.42 4.55 4.74
N ARG A 104 6.57 4.03 4.34
CA ARG A 104 6.95 3.86 2.93
C ARG A 104 6.80 2.42 2.51
N ILE A 105 6.34 2.21 1.28
CA ILE A 105 6.35 0.89 0.64
C ILE A 105 6.88 0.99 -0.79
N GLY A 106 7.78 0.07 -1.14
CA GLY A 106 8.23 -0.14 -2.51
C GLY A 106 7.27 -1.05 -3.26
N ILE A 107 6.79 -0.62 -4.43
CA ILE A 107 5.76 -1.32 -5.20
C ILE A 107 6.42 -2.02 -6.38
N ASN A 108 6.18 -3.32 -6.51
CA ASN A 108 6.62 -4.11 -7.65
C ASN A 108 5.43 -4.41 -8.56
N PRO A 109 5.22 -3.67 -9.66
CA PRO A 109 4.13 -3.95 -10.59
C PRO A 109 4.19 -5.40 -11.05
N GLY A 110 3.09 -6.14 -10.94
CA GLY A 110 3.13 -7.56 -11.26
C GLY A 110 3.49 -8.48 -10.08
N SER A 111 3.67 -7.98 -8.86
CA SER A 111 3.80 -8.79 -7.65
C SER A 111 3.26 -8.09 -6.40
N CYS A 112 2.73 -8.86 -5.45
CA CYS A 112 2.40 -8.33 -4.12
C CYS A 112 3.55 -8.42 -3.12
N ASP A 113 4.72 -8.88 -3.55
CA ASP A 113 5.95 -8.71 -2.80
C ASP A 113 6.44 -7.26 -2.99
N PRO A 114 6.73 -6.52 -1.91
CA PRO A 114 7.34 -5.21 -2.02
C PRO A 114 8.67 -5.27 -2.77
N LEU A 115 9.10 -4.11 -3.30
CA LEU A 115 10.46 -4.00 -3.80
C LEU A 115 11.48 -4.33 -2.69
N PRO A 116 12.62 -4.94 -3.05
CA PRO A 116 13.65 -5.26 -2.08
C PRO A 116 14.26 -3.99 -1.48
N ASN A 117 14.73 -4.09 -0.24
CA ASN A 117 15.18 -2.94 0.56
C ASN A 117 16.38 -2.19 -0.05
N GLU A 118 17.17 -2.82 -0.94
CA GLU A 118 18.25 -2.14 -1.66
C GLU A 118 17.72 -1.14 -2.70
N LYS A 119 16.43 -1.23 -3.08
CA LYS A 119 15.77 -0.28 -3.98
C LYS A 119 14.92 0.71 -3.21
N VAL A 120 14.01 0.21 -2.39
CA VAL A 120 13.10 1.01 -1.57
C VAL A 120 12.96 0.31 -0.23
N VAL A 121 13.40 0.97 0.85
CA VAL A 121 13.21 0.45 2.20
C VAL A 121 11.73 0.57 2.55
N THR A 122 11.07 -0.58 2.69
CA THR A 122 9.67 -0.63 3.15
C THR A 122 9.64 -0.59 4.67
N GLY A 123 8.83 0.30 5.24
CA GLY A 123 8.69 0.47 6.68
C GLY A 123 8.40 1.91 7.11
N TRP A 124 8.36 2.08 8.43
CA TRP A 124 8.24 3.40 9.05
C TRP A 124 9.49 4.24 8.87
N GLU A 125 9.31 5.54 8.63
CA GLU A 125 10.41 6.47 8.44
C GLU A 125 10.14 7.86 9.05
N GLY A 126 11.20 8.67 9.11
CA GLY A 126 11.12 10.04 9.58
C GLY A 126 11.05 10.16 11.10
N TRP A 127 10.40 11.23 11.56
CA TRP A 127 10.25 11.52 12.99
C TRP A 127 9.33 10.49 13.64
N GLY A 128 9.71 10.03 14.84
CA GLY A 128 8.90 9.06 15.59
C GLY A 128 9.03 7.62 15.12
N VAL A 129 9.96 7.29 14.22
CA VAL A 129 10.17 5.92 13.72
C VAL A 129 10.38 4.88 14.84
N PHE A 130 11.02 5.29 15.93
CA PHE A 130 11.27 4.45 17.12
C PHE A 130 9.98 4.02 17.84
N MET A 131 8.84 4.68 17.60
CA MET A 131 7.56 4.33 18.21
C MET A 131 6.93 3.09 17.59
N TRP A 132 7.44 2.66 16.44
CA TRP A 132 6.94 1.51 15.68
C TRP A 132 7.84 0.27 15.84
N GLU A 133 8.75 0.26 16.81
CA GLU A 133 9.55 -0.92 17.11
C GLU A 133 8.64 -2.11 17.45
N GLY A 134 8.87 -3.26 16.81
CA GLY A 134 8.03 -4.45 16.96
C GLY A 134 6.74 -4.44 16.14
N HIS A 135 6.58 -3.50 15.21
CA HIS A 135 5.53 -3.59 14.18
C HIS A 135 5.69 -4.86 13.33
N GLU A 136 4.58 -5.36 12.80
CA GLU A 136 4.53 -6.53 11.93
C GLU A 136 3.96 -6.15 10.57
N PHE A 137 4.80 -6.25 9.54
CA PHE A 137 4.40 -6.04 8.15
C PHE A 137 4.14 -7.37 7.44
N ALA A 138 3.02 -7.48 6.73
CA ALA A 138 2.65 -8.67 5.97
C ALA A 138 1.89 -8.35 4.68
N THR A 139 2.06 -9.19 3.68
CA THR A 139 1.16 -9.26 2.52
C THR A 139 -0.06 -10.11 2.86
N GLU A 140 -1.24 -9.63 2.53
CA GLU A 140 -2.52 -10.22 2.93
C GLU A 140 -3.42 -10.51 1.71
N PRO A 141 -4.42 -11.40 1.83
CA PRO A 141 -5.47 -11.53 0.84
C PRO A 141 -6.21 -10.19 0.61
N LEU A 142 -6.54 -9.89 -0.64
CA LEU A 142 -7.14 -8.60 -1.04
C LEU A 142 -8.47 -8.33 -0.32
N GLU A 143 -9.22 -9.39 0.00
CA GLU A 143 -10.49 -9.33 0.69
C GLU A 143 -10.38 -8.65 2.06
N LEU A 144 -9.25 -8.81 2.75
CA LEU A 144 -9.06 -8.22 4.09
C LEU A 144 -8.97 -6.69 4.03
N CYS A 145 -8.32 -6.14 2.99
CA CYS A 145 -8.29 -4.69 2.76
C CYS A 145 -9.65 -4.09 2.35
N ASN A 146 -10.53 -4.90 1.75
CA ASN A 146 -11.83 -4.45 1.24
C ASN A 146 -12.94 -4.45 2.30
N THR A 147 -12.72 -5.09 3.46
CA THR A 147 -13.62 -5.02 4.61
C THR A 147 -13.44 -3.67 5.31
N ASP A 148 -14.31 -2.68 5.03
CA ASP A 148 -14.50 -1.41 5.78
C ASP A 148 -13.26 -0.54 6.10
N HIS A 149 -12.09 -0.85 5.56
CA HIS A 149 -10.85 -0.11 5.86
C HIS A 149 -10.42 0.81 4.74
N SER A 150 -10.98 0.69 3.53
CA SER A 150 -10.75 1.64 2.44
C SER A 150 -11.55 2.91 2.70
N ALA A 151 -10.86 4.02 2.98
CA ALA A 151 -11.45 5.35 3.12
C ALA A 151 -12.29 5.78 1.89
#